data_AF-A0AAJ6TQD6-F1
#
_entry.id   AF-A0AAJ6TQD6-F1
#
_cell.length_a   1.000
_cell.length_b   1.000
_cell.length_c   1.000
_cell.angle_alpha   90.00
_cell.angle_beta   90.00
_cell.angle_gamma   90.00
#
_symmetry.space_group_name_H-M   'P 1'
#
loop_
_entity.id
_entity.type
_entity.pdbx_description
1 polymer ?
#
loop_
_entity_poly.entity_id
_entity_poly.type
_entity_poly.pdbx_seq_one_letter_code
_entity_poly.pdbx_strand_id
1 'polypeptide(L)'
;IHYDETQIEEIHGHYNEEDANRLLMTQVLQPNRECVKEALRDAKPNTLTRLVSTYFDNSENTSQLCILLQQSVYRARALYGPLHKLLDVIPTDSESLSQSQCDCAFDVFLQFDCVDNPFPCPESHNFNDMQQCFSQLKQQLEQRIRKSRSRIHLVRRATFGSALCVIGSVVAVVVSAVGIASHALVAIAATPICTLPCLPRSLTKEELARVEQLDSASRGTYVLNNQLATLERRVARLYDAVECDKHLIRIGLESGKDLHPISEVLKQLKKNHLKFIEQLKDLEEHICLCFNAVNRARALLLHEIHRHQISNS
;
A
#
# COMPACT_ATOMS: atom_id res chain seq x y z
N ILE A 1 -34.85 20.43 20.31
CA ILE A 1 -33.88 19.54 19.62
C ILE A 1 -32.84 19.20 20.67
N HIS A 2 -33.06 18.12 21.41
CA HIS A 2 -32.18 17.69 22.49
C HIS A 2 -31.21 16.70 21.85
N TYR A 3 -29.99 17.16 21.55
CA TYR A 3 -28.92 16.24 21.20
C TYR A 3 -28.45 15.58 22.50
N ASP A 4 -28.38 14.25 22.47
CA ASP A 4 -27.89 13.39 23.54
C ASP A 4 -26.38 13.66 23.74
N GLU A 5 -25.93 13.82 24.98
CA GLU A 5 -24.52 14.17 25.31
C GLU A 5 -23.53 13.15 24.72
N THR A 6 -23.96 11.89 24.62
CA THR A 6 -23.24 10.79 23.96
C THR A 6 -23.00 11.04 22.46
N GLN A 7 -23.98 11.59 21.74
CA GLN A 7 -23.82 11.93 20.32
C GLN A 7 -22.87 13.10 20.14
N ILE A 8 -22.85 14.06 21.08
CA ILE A 8 -21.94 15.21 21.02
C ILE A 8 -20.49 14.76 21.29
N GLU A 9 -20.26 13.83 22.21
CA GLU A 9 -18.94 13.24 22.47
C GLU A 9 -18.46 12.36 21.31
N GLU A 10 -19.32 11.54 20.70
CA GLU A 10 -18.98 10.75 19.51
C GLU A 10 -18.64 11.64 18.31
N ILE A 11 -19.43 12.69 18.08
CA ILE A 11 -19.18 13.66 17.01
C ILE A 11 -17.87 14.41 17.25
N HIS A 12 -17.62 14.88 18.48
CA HIS A 12 -16.39 15.60 18.82
C HIS A 12 -15.14 14.69 18.78
N GLY A 13 -15.27 13.43 19.18
CA GLY A 13 -14.23 12.40 19.05
C GLY A 13 -13.90 12.10 17.59
N HIS A 14 -14.91 11.94 16.74
CA HIS A 14 -14.75 11.68 15.31
C HIS A 14 -14.06 12.84 14.57
N TYR A 15 -14.42 14.10 14.87
CA TYR A 15 -13.78 15.27 14.27
C TYR A 15 -12.29 15.39 14.65
N ASN A 16 -11.94 15.12 15.92
CA ASN A 16 -10.55 15.13 16.36
C ASN A 16 -9.72 13.98 15.74
N GLU A 17 -10.32 12.82 15.54
CA GLU A 17 -9.67 11.67 14.89
C GLU A 17 -9.43 11.92 13.40
N GLU A 18 -10.38 12.58 12.71
CA GLU A 18 -10.26 12.92 11.29
C GLU A 18 -9.15 13.96 11.03
N ASP A 19 -9.03 14.98 11.89
CA ASP A 19 -7.96 15.98 11.82
C ASP A 19 -6.60 15.40 12.19
N ALA A 20 -6.53 14.50 13.19
CA ALA A 20 -5.32 13.77 13.52
C ALA A 20 -4.86 12.88 12.35
N ASN A 21 -5.80 12.18 11.71
CA ASN A 21 -5.53 11.35 10.54
C ASN A 21 -5.03 12.18 9.35
N ARG A 22 -5.59 13.38 9.14
CA ARG A 22 -5.10 14.33 8.13
C ARG A 22 -3.69 14.79 8.40
N LEU A 23 -3.37 15.16 9.64
CA LEU A 23 -2.02 15.56 10.02
C LEU A 23 -1.02 14.42 9.83
N LEU A 24 -1.39 13.20 10.22
CA LEU A 24 -0.58 12.01 10.05
C LEU A 24 -0.34 11.71 8.57
N MET A 25 -1.37 11.89 7.72
CA MET A 25 -1.25 11.74 6.27
C MET A 25 -0.20 12.66 5.67
N THR A 26 -0.18 13.93 6.08
CA THR A 26 0.82 14.91 5.62
C THR A 26 2.24 14.52 6.03
N GLN A 27 2.40 13.87 7.17
CA GLN A 27 3.71 13.42 7.68
C GLN A 27 4.18 12.13 6.99
N VAL A 28 3.27 11.18 6.80
CA VAL A 28 3.61 9.84 6.31
C VAL A 28 3.79 9.82 4.80
N LEU A 29 3.05 10.64 4.03
CA LEU A 29 3.19 10.68 2.58
C LEU A 29 4.39 11.52 2.13
N GLN A 30 5.31 10.89 1.40
CA GLN A 30 6.51 11.51 0.87
C GLN A 30 6.66 11.15 -0.62
N PRO A 31 6.57 12.12 -1.56
CA PRO A 31 6.11 13.50 -1.40
C PRO A 31 4.67 13.59 -0.85
N ASN A 32 4.32 14.68 -0.18
CA ASN A 32 2.97 14.94 0.31
C ASN A 32 2.03 15.45 -0.82
N ARG A 33 0.77 15.69 -0.50
CA ARG A 33 -0.27 16.09 -1.46
C ARG A 33 0.02 17.44 -2.12
N GLU A 34 0.54 18.39 -1.35
CA GLU A 34 0.82 19.75 -1.79
C GLU A 34 1.94 19.75 -2.83
N CYS A 35 3.06 19.06 -2.56
CA CYS A 35 4.16 18.91 -3.50
C CYS A 35 3.71 18.28 -4.83
N VAL A 36 2.84 17.28 -4.75
CA VAL A 36 2.28 16.61 -5.94
C VAL A 36 1.39 17.56 -6.74
N LYS A 37 0.52 18.31 -6.08
CA LYS A 37 -0.38 19.27 -6.74
C LYS A 37 0.40 20.37 -7.45
N GLU A 38 1.45 20.90 -6.83
CA GLU A 38 2.32 21.91 -7.42
C GLU A 38 3.02 21.38 -8.68
N ALA A 39 3.68 20.22 -8.58
CA ALA A 39 4.34 19.59 -9.71
C ALA A 39 3.37 19.29 -10.86
N LEU A 40 2.14 18.85 -10.57
CA LEU A 40 1.12 18.60 -11.58
C LEU A 40 0.56 19.88 -12.21
N ARG A 41 0.42 20.98 -11.44
CA ARG A 41 -0.04 22.28 -11.95
C ARG A 41 0.92 22.83 -12.99
N ASP A 42 2.21 22.70 -12.75
CA ASP A 42 3.25 23.24 -13.60
C ASP A 42 3.56 22.30 -14.80
N ALA A 43 2.99 21.09 -14.81
CA ALA A 43 3.20 20.10 -15.88
C ALA A 43 2.15 20.22 -16.99
N LYS A 44 2.59 20.16 -18.25
CA LYS A 44 1.68 20.11 -19.40
C LYS A 44 0.76 18.88 -19.31
N PRO A 45 -0.57 19.03 -19.39
CA PRO A 45 -1.50 17.90 -19.35
C PRO A 45 -1.21 16.90 -20.47
N ASN A 46 -0.93 15.66 -20.10
CA ASN A 46 -0.67 14.58 -21.03
C ASN A 46 -1.03 13.22 -20.41
N THR A 47 -0.73 12.14 -21.13
CA THR A 47 -1.01 10.78 -20.65
C THR A 47 -0.26 10.44 -19.35
N LEU A 48 1.00 10.89 -19.22
CA LEU A 48 1.85 10.65 -18.06
C LEU A 48 1.33 11.41 -16.84
N THR A 49 1.06 12.71 -16.95
CA THR A 49 0.58 13.50 -15.80
C THR A 49 -0.75 12.99 -15.24
N ARG A 50 -1.66 12.52 -16.12
CA ARG A 50 -2.91 11.86 -15.70
C ARG A 50 -2.67 10.51 -15.01
N LEU A 51 -1.72 9.71 -15.51
CA LEU A 51 -1.36 8.43 -14.88
C LEU A 51 -0.82 8.67 -13.47
N VAL A 52 0.07 9.65 -13.34
CA VAL A 52 0.71 10.00 -12.07
C VAL A 52 -0.29 10.59 -11.08
N SER A 53 -1.16 11.50 -11.51
CA SER A 53 -2.27 12.02 -10.68
C SER A 53 -3.13 10.88 -10.12
N THR A 54 -3.52 9.92 -10.97
CA THR A 54 -4.33 8.79 -10.50
C THR A 54 -3.57 7.92 -9.48
N TYR A 55 -2.26 7.72 -9.69
CA TYR A 55 -1.47 6.97 -8.72
C TYR A 55 -1.43 7.69 -7.36
N PHE A 56 -1.25 9.00 -7.38
CA PHE A 56 -1.22 9.79 -6.15
C PHE A 56 -2.54 9.73 -5.39
N ASP A 57 -3.68 9.84 -6.08
CA ASP A 57 -5.01 9.66 -5.47
C ASP A 57 -5.15 8.27 -4.83
N ASN A 58 -4.76 7.21 -5.56
CA ASN A 58 -4.82 5.85 -5.03
C ASN A 58 -3.89 5.65 -3.82
N SER A 59 -2.72 6.28 -3.82
CA SER A 59 -1.76 6.17 -2.74
C SER A 59 -2.19 6.91 -1.46
N GLU A 60 -2.97 7.99 -1.58
CA GLU A 60 -3.62 8.65 -0.44
C GLU A 60 -4.65 7.71 0.20
N ASN A 61 -5.52 7.10 -0.61
CA ASN A 61 -6.50 6.12 -0.12
C ASN A 61 -5.83 4.91 0.55
N THR A 62 -4.75 4.37 -0.05
CA THR A 62 -3.98 3.27 0.54
C THR A 62 -3.43 3.65 1.91
N SER A 63 -2.88 4.87 2.01
CA SER A 63 -2.27 5.35 3.24
C SER A 63 -3.32 5.54 4.33
N GLN A 64 -4.54 5.99 3.98
CA GLN A 64 -5.63 6.16 4.94
C GLN A 64 -6.03 4.83 5.55
N LEU A 65 -6.16 3.80 4.71
CA LEU A 65 -6.43 2.45 5.17
C LEU A 65 -5.34 1.91 6.09
N CYS A 66 -4.07 2.19 5.77
CA CYS A 66 -2.94 1.79 6.62
C CYS A 66 -2.98 2.48 8.00
N ILE A 67 -3.41 3.75 8.08
CA ILE A 67 -3.56 4.49 9.34
C ILE A 67 -4.66 3.85 10.21
N LEU A 68 -5.82 3.54 9.63
CA LEU A 68 -6.92 2.88 10.36
C LEU A 68 -6.48 1.54 10.95
N LEU A 69 -5.73 0.74 10.18
CA LEU A 69 -5.21 -0.55 10.66
C LEU A 69 -4.16 -0.38 11.76
N GLN A 70 -3.33 0.67 11.67
CA GLN A 70 -2.36 0.99 12.71
C GLN A 70 -3.07 1.34 14.02
N GLN A 71 -4.19 2.07 13.96
CA GLN A 71 -5.04 2.34 15.12
C GLN A 71 -5.63 1.05 15.71
N SER A 72 -6.14 0.13 14.88
CA SER A 72 -6.59 -1.19 15.34
C SER A 72 -5.48 -1.96 16.07
N VAL A 73 -4.24 -1.92 15.55
CA VAL A 73 -3.08 -2.54 16.23
C VAL A 73 -2.83 -1.91 17.60
N TYR A 74 -2.87 -0.58 17.72
CA TYR A 74 -2.70 0.09 19.02
C TYR A 74 -3.81 -0.27 20.00
N ARG A 75 -5.07 -0.28 19.55
CA ARG A 75 -6.23 -0.67 20.38
C ARG A 75 -6.11 -2.13 20.82
N ALA A 76 -5.68 -3.04 19.94
CA ALA A 76 -5.42 -4.44 20.30
C ALA A 76 -4.33 -4.60 21.36
N ARG A 77 -3.23 -3.85 21.26
CA ARG A 77 -2.18 -3.85 22.28
C ARG A 77 -2.68 -3.34 23.64
N ALA A 78 -3.51 -2.30 23.64
CA ALA A 78 -4.12 -1.79 24.86
C ALA A 78 -5.07 -2.84 25.49
N LEU A 79 -5.90 -3.47 24.68
CA LEU A 79 -6.83 -4.53 25.09
C LEU A 79 -6.10 -5.73 25.71
N TYR A 80 -5.04 -6.22 25.09
CA TYR A 80 -4.28 -7.38 25.58
C TYR A 80 -3.25 -7.02 26.67
N GLY A 81 -3.00 -5.74 26.92
CA GLY A 81 -1.99 -5.29 27.89
C GLY A 81 -2.21 -5.84 29.32
N PRO A 82 -3.42 -5.72 29.90
CA PRO A 82 -3.74 -6.31 31.20
C PRO A 82 -3.60 -7.84 31.22
N LEU A 83 -4.08 -8.53 30.18
CA LEU A 83 -3.93 -9.98 30.05
C LEU A 83 -2.46 -10.40 30.02
N HIS A 84 -1.62 -9.70 29.24
CA HIS A 84 -0.20 -10.00 29.17
C HIS A 84 0.48 -9.92 30.53
N LYS A 85 0.21 -8.86 31.30
CA LYS A 85 0.75 -8.69 32.66
C LYS A 85 0.31 -9.81 33.59
N LEU A 86 -0.94 -10.26 33.47
CA LEU A 86 -1.47 -11.38 34.25
C LEU A 86 -0.77 -12.70 33.88
N LEU A 87 -0.63 -12.98 32.59
CA LEU A 87 -0.01 -14.21 32.07
C LEU A 87 1.49 -14.32 32.38
N ASP A 88 2.18 -13.18 32.52
CA ASP A 88 3.59 -13.11 32.91
C ASP A 88 3.80 -13.43 34.41
N VAL A 89 2.85 -13.05 35.26
CA VAL A 89 2.93 -13.26 36.72
C VAL A 89 2.52 -14.68 37.13
N ILE A 90 1.62 -15.32 36.37
CA ILE A 90 1.14 -16.67 36.66
C ILE A 90 2.09 -17.71 36.05
N PRO A 91 2.83 -18.51 36.86
CA PRO A 91 3.78 -19.50 36.35
C PRO A 91 3.07 -20.57 35.51
N THR A 92 3.70 -20.99 34.42
CA THR A 92 3.15 -22.01 33.49
C THR A 92 2.94 -23.36 34.18
N ASP A 93 3.75 -23.66 35.19
CA ASP A 93 3.82 -24.98 35.85
C ASP A 93 3.05 -25.01 37.18
N SER A 94 2.30 -23.96 37.51
CA SER A 94 1.51 -23.94 38.73
C SER A 94 0.25 -24.78 38.53
N GLU A 95 0.17 -25.92 39.24
CA GLU A 95 -0.97 -26.84 39.15
C GLU A 95 -2.29 -26.20 39.66
N SER A 96 -2.22 -25.15 40.47
CA SER A 96 -3.39 -24.45 41.01
C SER A 96 -3.15 -22.95 41.16
N LEU A 97 -4.18 -22.16 40.84
CA LEU A 97 -4.22 -20.74 41.15
C LEU A 97 -4.54 -20.54 42.64
N SER A 98 -4.01 -19.49 43.25
CA SER A 98 -4.54 -18.98 44.51
C SER A 98 -5.85 -18.22 44.28
N GLN A 99 -6.69 -18.08 45.32
CA GLN A 99 -7.95 -17.34 45.20
C GLN A 99 -7.73 -15.87 44.77
N SER A 100 -6.70 -15.21 45.29
CA SER A 100 -6.40 -13.82 44.91
C SER A 100 -5.97 -13.69 43.46
N GLN A 101 -5.25 -14.66 42.91
CA GLN A 101 -4.92 -14.72 41.48
C GLN A 101 -6.16 -15.00 40.63
N CYS A 102 -7.06 -15.86 41.11
CA CYS A 102 -8.36 -16.11 40.46
C CYS A 102 -9.20 -14.84 40.38
N ASP A 103 -9.32 -14.12 41.50
CA ASP A 103 -10.09 -12.87 41.59
C ASP A 103 -9.50 -11.81 40.66
N CYS A 104 -8.17 -11.66 40.64
CA CYS A 104 -7.47 -10.75 39.73
C CYS A 104 -7.70 -11.12 38.26
N ALA A 105 -7.62 -12.41 37.92
CA ALA A 105 -7.87 -12.89 36.57
C ALA A 105 -9.32 -12.62 36.13
N PHE A 106 -10.28 -12.86 37.02
CA PHE A 106 -11.68 -12.56 36.80
C PHE A 106 -11.92 -11.07 36.51
N ASP A 107 -11.29 -10.18 37.28
CA ASP A 107 -11.40 -8.73 37.07
C ASP A 107 -10.79 -8.29 35.72
N VAL A 108 -9.67 -8.89 35.30
CA VAL A 108 -9.07 -8.66 33.98
C VAL A 108 -9.96 -9.19 32.86
N PHE A 109 -10.59 -10.35 33.05
CA PHE A 109 -11.52 -10.93 32.10
C PHE A 109 -12.76 -10.05 31.89
N LEU A 110 -13.32 -9.49 32.95
CA LEU A 110 -14.39 -8.50 32.85
C LEU A 110 -13.97 -7.29 32.03
N GLN A 111 -12.79 -6.73 32.31
CA GLN A 111 -12.27 -5.59 31.54
C GLN A 111 -12.09 -5.92 30.05
N PHE A 112 -11.58 -7.12 29.75
CA PHE A 112 -11.38 -7.56 28.37
C PHE A 112 -12.69 -7.77 27.62
N ASP A 113 -13.69 -8.38 28.26
CA ASP A 113 -14.99 -8.65 27.61
C ASP A 113 -15.77 -7.36 27.31
N CYS A 114 -15.65 -6.35 28.17
CA CYS A 114 -16.30 -5.04 28.01
C CYS A 114 -15.82 -4.23 26.82
N VAL A 115 -14.64 -4.51 26.26
CA VAL A 115 -14.07 -3.75 25.15
C VAL A 115 -14.30 -4.49 23.84
N ASP A 116 -14.88 -3.83 22.84
CA ASP A 116 -15.13 -4.42 21.53
C ASP A 116 -13.85 -4.84 20.81
N ASN A 117 -14.01 -5.73 19.84
CA ASN A 117 -12.90 -6.15 18.98
C ASN A 117 -12.32 -4.93 18.26
N PRO A 118 -11.01 -4.67 18.40
CA PRO A 118 -10.36 -3.52 17.78
C PRO A 118 -10.22 -3.68 16.25
N PHE A 119 -10.37 -4.90 15.74
CA PHE A 119 -10.38 -5.19 14.32
C PHE A 119 -11.82 -5.17 13.80
N PRO A 120 -12.05 -4.66 12.59
CA PRO A 120 -13.38 -4.64 12.01
C PRO A 120 -13.88 -6.07 11.77
N CYS A 121 -15.13 -6.32 12.16
CA CYS A 121 -15.76 -7.64 12.05
C CYS A 121 -16.05 -8.02 10.61
N PRO A 122 -15.61 -9.19 10.10
CA PRO A 122 -15.83 -9.64 8.73
C PRO A 122 -17.25 -9.48 8.18
N GLU A 123 -18.24 -9.60 9.05
CA GLU A 123 -19.67 -9.54 8.71
C GLU A 123 -20.29 -8.14 8.95
N SER A 124 -19.56 -7.26 9.65
CA SER A 124 -20.01 -5.90 9.95
C SER A 124 -19.89 -4.97 8.75
N HIS A 125 -20.69 -3.89 8.76
CA HIS A 125 -20.59 -2.82 7.79
C HIS A 125 -19.17 -2.22 7.72
N ASN A 126 -18.48 -2.07 8.86
CA ASN A 126 -17.13 -1.50 8.90
C ASN A 126 -16.07 -2.36 8.19
N PHE A 127 -16.14 -3.70 8.32
CA PHE A 127 -15.24 -4.55 7.54
C PHE A 127 -15.68 -4.66 6.10
N ASN A 128 -16.98 -4.66 5.81
CA ASN A 128 -17.45 -4.60 4.43
C ASN A 128 -16.97 -3.32 3.75
N ASP A 129 -17.01 -2.18 4.43
CA ASP A 129 -16.47 -0.91 3.96
C ASP A 129 -14.96 -1.00 3.80
N MET A 130 -14.25 -1.57 4.77
CA MET A 130 -12.80 -1.79 4.69
C MET A 130 -12.41 -2.76 3.55
N GLN A 131 -13.14 -3.85 3.37
CA GLN A 131 -12.95 -4.87 2.33
C GLN A 131 -13.34 -4.32 0.97
N GLN A 132 -14.41 -3.52 0.90
CA GLN A 132 -14.80 -2.78 -0.29
C GLN A 132 -13.72 -1.76 -0.63
N CYS A 133 -13.17 -1.02 0.34
CA CYS A 133 -12.01 -0.17 0.14
C CYS A 133 -10.83 -0.99 -0.39
N PHE A 134 -10.41 -2.08 0.28
CA PHE A 134 -9.34 -2.96 -0.19
C PHE A 134 -9.59 -3.46 -1.61
N SER A 135 -10.79 -3.94 -1.92
CA SER A 135 -11.17 -4.51 -3.21
C SER A 135 -11.25 -3.46 -4.30
N GLN A 136 -11.83 -2.29 -4.03
CA GLN A 136 -11.88 -1.15 -4.95
C GLN A 136 -10.48 -0.63 -5.22
N LEU A 137 -9.66 -0.44 -4.17
CA LEU A 137 -8.27 -0.03 -4.32
C LEU A 137 -7.49 -1.06 -5.14
N LYS A 138 -7.61 -2.35 -4.81
CA LYS A 138 -6.99 -3.45 -5.56
C LYS A 138 -7.41 -3.43 -7.04
N GLN A 139 -8.70 -3.33 -7.33
CA GLN A 139 -9.23 -3.30 -8.69
C GLN A 139 -8.74 -2.06 -9.45
N GLN A 140 -8.79 -0.88 -8.83
CA GLN A 140 -8.26 0.35 -9.41
C GLN A 140 -6.76 0.20 -9.67
N LEU A 141 -6.01 -0.35 -8.72
CA LEU A 141 -4.58 -0.58 -8.84
C LEU A 141 -4.27 -1.53 -9.99
N GLU A 142 -4.93 -2.69 -10.07
CA GLU A 142 -4.78 -3.67 -11.15
C GLU A 142 -5.15 -3.11 -12.53
N GLN A 143 -6.24 -2.35 -12.62
CA GLN A 143 -6.62 -1.67 -13.86
C GLN A 143 -5.55 -0.67 -14.29
N ARG A 144 -5.00 0.10 -13.34
CA ARG A 144 -3.99 1.13 -13.62
C ARG A 144 -2.63 0.50 -13.95
N ILE A 145 -2.23 -0.60 -13.29
CA ILE A 145 -1.07 -1.41 -13.67
C ILE A 145 -1.22 -1.93 -15.10
N ARG A 146 -2.34 -2.57 -15.42
CA ARG A 146 -2.58 -3.12 -16.76
C ARG A 146 -2.53 -2.04 -17.84
N LYS A 147 -3.16 -0.89 -17.58
CA LYS A 147 -3.16 0.26 -18.48
C LYS A 147 -1.78 0.90 -18.63
N SER A 148 -0.97 0.93 -17.57
CA SER A 148 0.41 1.41 -17.61
C SER A 148 1.29 0.50 -18.46
N ARG A 149 1.27 -0.82 -18.17
CA ARG A 149 2.06 -1.82 -18.91
C ARG A 149 1.73 -1.85 -20.40
N SER A 150 0.45 -1.85 -20.78
CA SER A 150 0.06 -1.90 -22.19
C SER A 150 0.57 -0.70 -22.98
N ARG A 151 0.57 0.49 -22.37
CA ARG A 151 1.10 1.71 -22.99
C ARG A 151 2.62 1.67 -23.12
N ILE A 152 3.34 1.19 -22.10
CA ILE A 152 4.79 1.01 -22.17
C ILE A 152 5.17 0.05 -23.31
N HIS A 153 4.48 -1.09 -23.42
CA HIS A 153 4.72 -2.04 -24.51
C HIS A 153 4.42 -1.47 -25.90
N LEU A 154 3.36 -0.66 -26.02
CA LEU A 154 3.00 -0.02 -27.29
C LEU A 154 4.08 0.98 -27.73
N VAL A 155 4.58 1.81 -26.80
CA VAL A 155 5.69 2.74 -27.07
C VAL A 155 6.93 1.96 -27.53
N ARG A 156 7.36 0.93 -26.79
CA ARG A 156 8.51 0.10 -27.18
C ARG A 156 8.37 -0.49 -28.59
N ARG A 157 7.19 -0.98 -28.95
CA ARG A 157 6.93 -1.57 -30.27
C ARG A 157 6.95 -0.51 -31.39
N ALA A 158 6.40 0.68 -31.14
CA ALA A 158 6.41 1.79 -32.09
C ALA A 158 7.83 2.31 -32.34
N THR A 159 8.63 2.48 -31.28
CA THR A 159 10.04 2.91 -31.38
C THR A 159 10.88 1.89 -32.15
N PHE A 160 10.71 0.59 -31.88
CA PHE A 160 11.41 -0.48 -32.62
C PHE A 160 10.99 -0.55 -34.10
N GLY A 161 9.70 -0.41 -34.39
CA GLY A 161 9.18 -0.39 -35.77
C GLY A 161 9.70 0.80 -36.57
N SER A 162 9.74 1.99 -35.97
CA SER A 162 10.29 3.20 -36.60
C SER A 162 11.77 3.05 -36.94
N ALA A 163 12.58 2.51 -36.02
CA ALA A 163 14.00 2.27 -36.26
C ALA A 163 14.25 1.32 -37.44
N LEU A 164 13.46 0.23 -37.55
CA LEU A 164 13.52 -0.70 -38.68
C LEU A 164 13.18 -0.03 -40.02
N CYS A 165 12.15 0.82 -40.05
CA CYS A 165 11.78 1.56 -41.26
C CYS A 165 12.89 2.53 -41.71
N VAL A 166 13.52 3.24 -40.77
CA VAL A 166 14.64 4.15 -41.07
C VAL A 166 15.82 3.36 -41.63
N ILE A 167 16.23 2.26 -41.00
CA ILE A 167 17.32 1.40 -41.51
C ILE A 167 16.99 0.87 -42.91
N GLY A 168 15.76 0.37 -43.11
CA GLY A 168 15.30 -0.10 -44.41
C GLY A 168 15.35 0.98 -45.49
N SER A 169 14.95 2.21 -45.17
CA SER A 169 14.99 3.34 -46.11
C SER A 169 16.42 3.74 -46.49
N VAL A 170 17.35 3.76 -45.52
CA VAL A 170 18.76 4.07 -45.78
C VAL A 170 19.39 3.00 -46.66
N VAL A 171 19.15 1.72 -46.38
CA VAL A 171 19.64 0.60 -47.20
C VAL A 171 19.08 0.69 -48.62
N ALA A 172 17.79 0.96 -48.77
CA ALA A 172 17.15 1.11 -50.08
C ALA A 172 17.78 2.25 -50.90
N VAL A 173 18.01 3.42 -50.29
CA VAL A 173 18.65 4.57 -50.95
C VAL A 173 20.08 4.22 -51.41
N VAL A 174 20.86 3.56 -50.56
CA VAL A 174 22.24 3.14 -50.90
C VAL A 174 22.24 2.16 -52.07
N VAL A 175 21.36 1.15 -52.06
CA VAL A 175 21.26 0.14 -53.14
C VAL A 175 20.81 0.79 -54.45
N SER A 176 19.81 1.67 -54.42
CA SER A 176 19.37 2.41 -55.60
C SER A 176 20.48 3.30 -56.18
N ALA A 177 21.24 3.99 -55.33
CA ALA A 177 22.37 4.83 -55.77
C ALA A 177 23.48 3.99 -56.45
N VAL A 178 23.81 2.82 -55.89
CA VAL A 178 24.81 1.89 -56.47
C VAL A 178 24.32 1.32 -57.81
N GLY A 179 23.05 0.93 -57.91
CA GLY A 179 22.47 0.43 -59.16
C GLY A 179 22.47 1.48 -60.28
N ILE A 180 22.14 2.73 -59.95
CA ILE A 180 22.18 3.85 -60.91
C ILE A 180 23.62 4.15 -61.33
N ALA A 181 24.57 4.20 -60.39
CA ALA A 181 25.99 4.40 -60.68
C ALA A 181 26.60 3.26 -61.52
N SER A 182 26.08 2.04 -61.38
CA SER A 182 26.54 0.87 -62.15
C SER A 182 26.11 0.93 -63.63
N HIS A 183 25.05 1.67 -63.95
CA HIS A 183 24.56 1.85 -65.32
C HIS A 183 24.90 3.21 -65.93
N ALA A 184 25.55 4.11 -65.17
CA ALA A 184 25.96 5.42 -65.65
C ALA A 184 27.38 5.77 -65.16
N LEU A 185 28.36 5.76 -66.07
CA LEU A 185 29.65 6.44 -65.88
C LEU A 185 29.42 7.95 -65.88
N VAL A 186 29.01 8.52 -64.75
CA VAL A 186 28.97 9.97 -64.57
C VAL A 186 29.69 10.32 -63.27
N ALA A 187 30.79 11.04 -63.44
CA ALA A 187 31.50 11.70 -62.36
C ALA A 187 30.60 12.76 -61.72
N ILE A 188 30.28 12.61 -60.44
CA ILE A 188 29.67 13.68 -59.65
C ILE A 188 30.67 14.10 -58.58
N ALA A 189 30.95 15.40 -58.62
CA ALA A 189 31.86 16.15 -57.77
C ALA A 189 31.58 15.94 -56.28
N ALA A 190 32.65 16.07 -55.50
CA ALA A 190 32.63 16.05 -54.05
C ALA A 190 31.61 17.04 -53.48
N THR A 191 30.50 16.52 -52.96
CA THR A 191 29.67 17.20 -51.97
C THR A 191 29.63 16.32 -50.72
N PRO A 192 30.07 16.80 -49.55
CA PRO A 192 29.87 16.06 -48.33
C PRO A 192 28.37 16.14 -48.02
N ILE A 193 27.61 15.12 -48.38
CA ILE A 193 26.27 14.92 -47.81
C ILE A 193 26.48 14.41 -46.39
N CYS A 194 27.04 15.28 -45.54
CA CYS A 194 27.01 15.17 -44.11
C CYS A 194 25.64 15.67 -43.64
N THR A 195 24.60 14.90 -43.92
CA THR A 195 23.39 14.91 -43.09
C THR A 195 22.88 13.47 -43.03
N LEU A 196 23.65 12.60 -42.38
CA LEU A 196 22.98 11.62 -41.55
C LEU A 196 22.04 12.43 -40.64
N PRO A 197 20.72 12.19 -40.62
CA PRO A 197 20.02 12.45 -39.39
C PRO A 197 20.66 11.46 -38.41
N CYS A 198 21.67 11.93 -37.68
CA CYS A 198 21.98 11.36 -36.40
C CYS A 198 20.64 11.35 -35.68
N LEU A 199 19.91 10.22 -35.70
CA LEU A 199 18.87 9.96 -34.71
C LEU A 199 19.59 10.27 -33.41
N PRO A 200 19.22 11.34 -32.69
CA PRO A 200 20.10 11.85 -31.66
C PRO A 200 20.22 10.71 -30.67
N ARG A 201 21.43 10.16 -30.57
CA ARG A 201 21.77 9.02 -29.71
C ARG A 201 21.48 9.35 -28.24
N SER A 202 21.19 10.63 -27.93
CA SER A 202 20.64 11.12 -26.67
C SER A 202 19.12 10.90 -26.51
N LEU A 203 18.29 11.08 -27.56
CA LEU A 203 16.83 10.88 -27.46
C LEU A 203 16.48 9.41 -27.15
N THR A 204 17.25 8.45 -27.68
CA THR A 204 17.01 7.02 -27.40
C THR A 204 17.37 6.63 -25.97
N LYS A 205 18.47 7.15 -25.42
CA LYS A 205 18.86 6.88 -24.03
C LYS A 205 17.89 7.51 -23.04
N GLU A 206 17.47 8.75 -23.31
CA GLU A 206 16.55 9.47 -22.44
C GLU A 206 15.14 8.85 -22.48
N GLU A 207 14.68 8.41 -23.66
CA GLU A 207 13.41 7.71 -23.84
C GLU A 207 13.40 6.32 -23.16
N LEU A 208 14.48 5.55 -23.33
CA LEU A 208 14.68 4.27 -22.66
C LEU A 208 14.71 4.43 -21.13
N ALA A 209 15.37 5.47 -20.61
CA ALA A 209 15.37 5.78 -19.18
C ALA A 209 13.96 6.10 -18.66
N ARG A 210 13.12 6.81 -19.42
CA ARG A 210 11.69 7.04 -19.04
C ARG A 210 10.94 5.74 -18.96
N VAL A 211 11.13 4.90 -19.97
CA VAL A 211 10.45 3.60 -20.09
C VAL A 211 10.85 2.67 -18.96
N GLU A 212 12.11 2.67 -18.53
CA GLU A 212 12.61 1.87 -17.40
C GLU A 212 12.13 2.42 -16.05
N GLN A 213 12.04 3.73 -15.90
CA GLN A 213 11.50 4.38 -14.71
C GLN A 213 9.99 4.14 -14.57
N LEU A 214 9.23 4.21 -15.67
CA LEU A 214 7.80 3.86 -15.69
C LEU A 214 7.55 2.37 -15.43
N ASP A 215 8.42 1.49 -15.95
CA ASP A 215 8.38 0.07 -15.62
C ASP A 215 8.67 -0.17 -14.13
N SER A 216 9.65 0.55 -13.56
CA SER A 216 9.97 0.51 -12.13
C SER A 216 8.81 0.99 -11.26
N ALA A 217 8.15 2.08 -11.63
CA ALA A 217 6.94 2.55 -10.96
C ALA A 217 5.81 1.51 -11.07
N SER A 218 5.60 0.91 -12.25
CA SER A 218 4.61 -0.16 -12.45
C SER A 218 4.91 -1.41 -11.62
N ARG A 219 6.18 -1.74 -11.37
CA ARG A 219 6.58 -2.84 -10.46
C ARG A 219 6.25 -2.50 -9.01
N GLY A 220 6.49 -1.26 -8.58
CA GLY A 220 6.08 -0.78 -7.25
C GLY A 220 4.58 -0.92 -7.01
N THR A 221 3.78 -0.62 -8.03
CA THR A 221 2.32 -0.80 -7.99
C THR A 221 1.91 -2.28 -7.85
N TYR A 222 2.64 -3.23 -8.45
CA TYR A 222 2.38 -4.68 -8.27
C TYR A 222 2.74 -5.17 -6.87
N VAL A 223 3.86 -4.70 -6.31
CA VAL A 223 4.23 -5.00 -4.92
C VAL A 223 3.14 -4.53 -3.96
N LEU A 224 2.61 -3.33 -4.18
CA LEU A 224 1.50 -2.79 -3.38
C LEU A 224 0.25 -3.67 -3.44
N ASN A 225 -0.10 -4.21 -4.62
CA ASN A 225 -1.25 -5.12 -4.76
C ASN A 225 -1.13 -6.38 -3.88
N ASN A 226 0.06 -6.96 -3.82
CA ASN A 226 0.32 -8.14 -3.00
C ASN A 226 0.33 -7.81 -1.51
N GLN A 227 0.80 -6.61 -1.14
CA GLN A 227 0.76 -6.14 0.24
C GLN A 227 -0.69 -5.96 0.71
N LEU A 228 -1.56 -5.33 -0.10
CA LEU A 228 -2.97 -5.16 0.23
C LEU A 228 -3.70 -6.50 0.45
N ALA A 229 -3.47 -7.49 -0.42
CA ALA A 229 -4.05 -8.83 -0.25
C ALA A 229 -3.53 -9.56 1.01
N THR A 230 -2.29 -9.29 1.40
CA THR A 230 -1.70 -9.84 2.63
C THR A 230 -2.30 -9.17 3.87
N LEU A 231 -2.51 -7.84 3.84
CA LEU A 231 -3.13 -7.08 4.91
C LEU A 231 -4.55 -7.59 5.20
N GLU A 232 -5.41 -7.74 4.17
CA GLU A 232 -6.78 -8.23 4.32
C GLU A 232 -6.83 -9.56 5.09
N ARG A 233 -6.02 -10.54 4.68
CA ARG A 233 -5.98 -11.85 5.33
C ARG A 233 -5.47 -11.79 6.77
N ARG A 234 -4.52 -10.89 7.07
CA ARG A 234 -3.96 -10.74 8.42
C ARG A 234 -4.98 -10.11 9.37
N VAL A 235 -5.73 -9.11 8.90
CA VAL A 235 -6.80 -8.46 9.68
C VAL A 235 -7.89 -9.46 10.03
N ALA A 236 -8.37 -10.25 9.06
CA ALA A 236 -9.37 -11.29 9.32
C ALA A 236 -8.92 -12.30 10.39
N ARG A 237 -7.66 -12.78 10.31
CA ARG A 237 -7.10 -13.71 11.30
C ARG A 237 -7.00 -13.13 12.70
N LEU A 238 -6.64 -11.85 12.80
CA LEU A 238 -6.54 -11.16 14.09
C LEU A 238 -7.92 -10.92 14.68
N TYR A 239 -8.91 -10.54 13.87
CA TYR A 239 -10.30 -10.47 14.29
C TYR A 239 -10.78 -11.79 14.91
N ASP A 240 -10.61 -12.90 14.18
CA ASP A 240 -11.03 -14.24 14.62
C ASP A 240 -10.34 -14.63 15.94
N ALA A 241 -9.04 -14.32 16.08
CA ALA A 241 -8.29 -14.61 17.30
C ALA A 241 -8.86 -13.86 18.51
N VAL A 242 -9.18 -12.57 18.36
CA VAL A 242 -9.78 -11.78 19.44
C VAL A 242 -11.16 -12.32 19.81
N GLU A 243 -12.01 -12.65 18.84
CA GLU A 243 -13.33 -13.23 19.12
C GLU A 243 -13.23 -14.59 19.82
N CYS A 244 -12.29 -15.44 19.42
CA CYS A 244 -12.03 -16.70 20.09
C CYS A 244 -11.62 -16.50 21.56
N ASP A 245 -10.70 -15.57 21.83
CA ASP A 245 -10.26 -15.26 23.20
C ASP A 245 -11.40 -14.65 24.03
N LYS A 246 -12.21 -13.75 23.45
CA LYS A 246 -13.41 -13.19 24.11
C LYS A 246 -14.40 -14.29 24.46
N HIS A 247 -14.69 -15.21 23.54
CA HIS A 247 -15.60 -16.31 23.80
C HIS A 247 -15.10 -17.22 24.93
N LEU A 248 -13.81 -17.56 24.92
CA LEU A 248 -13.18 -18.34 25.97
C LEU A 248 -13.27 -17.64 27.34
N ILE A 249 -13.02 -16.32 27.36
CA ILE A 249 -13.14 -15.50 28.57
C ILE A 249 -14.56 -15.50 29.12
N ARG A 250 -15.59 -15.37 28.26
CA ARG A 250 -17.00 -15.42 28.67
C ARG A 250 -17.35 -16.74 29.36
N ILE A 251 -16.88 -17.88 28.85
CA ILE A 251 -17.07 -19.19 29.50
C ILE A 251 -16.48 -19.20 30.91
N GLY A 252 -15.29 -18.60 31.09
CA GLY A 252 -14.67 -18.43 32.40
C GLY A 252 -15.51 -17.55 33.33
N LEU A 253 -16.00 -16.42 32.84
CA LEU A 253 -16.83 -15.47 33.60
C LEU A 253 -18.18 -16.07 34.04
N GLU A 254 -18.81 -16.88 33.19
CA GLU A 254 -20.07 -17.58 33.50
C GLU A 254 -19.96 -18.52 34.70
N SER A 255 -18.75 -19.04 34.95
CA SER A 255 -18.46 -19.90 36.10
C SER A 255 -18.19 -19.11 37.39
N GLY A 256 -18.30 -17.78 37.37
CA GLY A 256 -17.96 -16.93 38.50
C GLY A 256 -16.46 -17.02 38.86
N LYS A 257 -16.15 -16.92 40.15
CA LYS A 257 -14.77 -16.91 40.66
C LYS A 257 -14.23 -18.32 40.96
N ASP A 258 -14.74 -19.31 40.25
CA ASP A 258 -14.33 -20.70 40.38
C ASP A 258 -12.91 -20.90 39.84
N LEU A 259 -12.04 -21.49 40.66
CA LEU A 259 -10.62 -21.65 40.39
C LEU A 259 -10.32 -22.44 39.10
N HIS A 260 -11.05 -23.54 38.88
CA HIS A 260 -10.76 -24.45 37.77
C HIS A 260 -11.10 -23.85 36.40
N PRO A 261 -12.31 -23.30 36.15
CA PRO A 261 -12.64 -22.64 34.88
C PRO A 261 -11.70 -21.49 34.55
N ILE A 262 -11.39 -20.62 35.53
CA ILE A 262 -10.48 -19.49 35.34
C ILE A 262 -9.06 -19.96 35.01
N SER A 263 -8.58 -21.00 35.69
CA SER A 263 -7.28 -21.63 35.39
C SER A 263 -7.21 -22.19 33.97
N GLU A 264 -8.26 -22.87 33.51
CA GLU A 264 -8.28 -23.43 32.16
C GLU A 264 -8.28 -22.34 31.08
N VAL A 265 -9.07 -21.28 31.26
CA VAL A 265 -9.06 -20.11 30.36
C VAL A 265 -7.66 -19.51 30.29
N LEU A 266 -7.00 -19.29 31.44
CA LEU A 266 -5.63 -18.75 31.47
C LEU A 266 -4.63 -19.64 30.74
N LYS A 267 -4.72 -20.97 30.88
CA LYS A 267 -3.85 -21.91 30.17
C LYS A 267 -4.02 -21.80 28.65
N GLN A 268 -5.26 -21.73 28.17
CA GLN A 268 -5.55 -21.60 26.74
C GLN A 268 -5.12 -20.24 26.18
N LEU A 269 -5.40 -19.14 26.90
CA LEU A 269 -4.92 -17.80 26.52
C LEU A 269 -3.39 -17.77 26.45
N LYS A 270 -2.71 -18.34 27.44
CA LYS A 270 -1.24 -18.41 27.46
C LYS A 270 -0.65 -19.16 26.27
N LYS A 271 -1.29 -20.25 25.84
CA LYS A 271 -0.89 -21.04 24.67
C LYS A 271 -0.95 -20.24 23.37
N ASN A 272 -1.95 -19.37 23.23
CA ASN A 272 -2.17 -18.57 22.03
C ASN A 272 -1.46 -17.21 22.06
N HIS A 273 -1.11 -16.71 23.25
CA HIS A 273 -0.59 -15.37 23.48
C HIS A 273 0.60 -14.97 22.61
N LEU A 274 1.65 -15.81 22.56
CA LEU A 274 2.85 -15.51 21.78
C LEU A 274 2.56 -15.42 20.29
N LYS A 275 1.70 -16.31 19.78
CA LYS A 275 1.28 -16.32 18.38
C LYS A 275 0.46 -15.06 18.05
N PHE A 276 -0.40 -14.61 18.95
CA PHE A 276 -1.17 -13.38 18.77
C PHE A 276 -0.26 -12.14 18.71
N ILE A 277 0.71 -12.03 19.63
CA ILE A 277 1.71 -10.95 19.62
C ILE A 277 2.52 -10.96 18.32
N GLU A 278 2.94 -12.14 17.85
CA GLU A 278 3.65 -12.29 16.59
C GLU A 278 2.78 -11.82 15.40
N GLN A 279 1.50 -12.21 15.37
CA GLN A 279 0.56 -11.76 14.34
C GLN A 279 0.33 -10.24 14.34
N LEU A 280 0.27 -9.60 15.52
CA LEU A 280 0.18 -8.14 15.64
C LEU A 280 1.45 -7.46 15.11
N LYS A 281 2.63 -7.97 15.47
CA LYS A 281 3.91 -7.44 14.99
C LYS A 281 4.04 -7.58 13.48
N ASP A 282 3.66 -8.74 12.95
CA ASP A 282 3.62 -9.00 11.52
C ASP A 282 2.71 -8.01 10.78
N LEU A 283 1.51 -7.73 11.32
CA LEU A 283 0.59 -6.76 10.72
C LEU A 283 1.20 -5.36 10.71
N GLU A 284 1.79 -4.91 11.83
CA GLU A 284 2.47 -3.62 11.91
C GLU A 284 3.64 -3.51 10.92
N GLU A 285 4.45 -4.56 10.79
CA GLU A 285 5.53 -4.60 9.80
C GLU A 285 4.99 -4.47 8.38
N HIS A 286 3.89 -5.16 8.05
CA HIS A 286 3.28 -5.08 6.72
C HIS A 286 2.67 -3.71 6.44
N ILE A 287 2.12 -3.03 7.47
CA ILE A 287 1.65 -1.64 7.37
C ILE A 287 2.84 -0.72 7.02
N CYS A 288 3.96 -0.84 7.73
CA CYS A 288 5.18 -0.08 7.46
C CYS A 288 5.74 -0.36 6.05
N LEU A 289 5.78 -1.62 5.63
CA LEU A 289 6.19 -2.02 4.28
C LEU A 289 5.27 -1.43 3.20
N CYS A 290 3.97 -1.31 3.48
CA CYS A 290 3.00 -0.69 2.60
C CYS A 290 3.29 0.81 2.42
N PHE A 291 3.48 1.56 3.52
CA PHE A 291 3.86 2.97 3.48
C PHE A 291 5.17 3.19 2.72
N ASN A 292 6.20 2.38 2.98
CA ASN A 292 7.48 2.46 2.28
C ASN A 292 7.34 2.22 0.77
N ALA A 293 6.54 1.22 0.37
CA ALA A 293 6.28 0.93 -1.03
C ALA A 293 5.54 2.09 -1.72
N VAL A 294 4.52 2.64 -1.05
CA VAL A 294 3.79 3.83 -1.48
C VAL A 294 4.73 5.01 -1.70
N ASN A 295 5.48 5.41 -0.67
CA ASN A 295 6.34 6.59 -0.73
C ASN A 295 7.46 6.45 -1.75
N ARG A 296 8.05 5.25 -1.87
CA ARG A 296 9.05 4.99 -2.92
C ARG A 296 8.48 5.23 -4.32
N ALA A 297 7.29 4.70 -4.59
CA ALA A 297 6.66 4.88 -5.89
C ALA A 297 6.18 6.32 -6.11
N ARG A 298 5.67 7.00 -5.08
CA ARG A 298 5.35 8.44 -5.10
C ARG A 298 6.57 9.28 -5.49
N ALA A 299 7.73 9.02 -4.87
CA ALA A 299 8.98 9.75 -5.15
C ALA A 299 9.48 9.52 -6.58
N LEU A 300 9.47 8.25 -7.06
CA LEU A 300 9.87 7.91 -8.43
C LEU A 300 9.00 8.59 -9.49
N LEU A 301 7.69 8.71 -9.23
CA LEU A 301 6.75 9.33 -10.15
C LEU A 301 6.84 10.86 -10.13
N LEU A 302 7.08 11.47 -8.97
CA LEU A 302 7.32 12.91 -8.89
C LEU A 302 8.59 13.31 -9.67
N HIS A 303 9.66 12.53 -9.50
CA HIS A 303 10.90 12.74 -10.26
C HIS A 303 10.67 12.66 -11.77
N GLU A 304 9.80 11.75 -12.22
CA GLU A 304 9.44 11.61 -13.63
C GLU A 304 8.69 12.83 -14.17
N ILE A 305 7.78 13.43 -13.38
CA ILE A 305 7.09 14.67 -13.77
C ILE A 305 8.09 15.81 -13.98
N HIS A 306 8.97 16.04 -13.02
CA HIS A 306 9.95 17.13 -13.10
C HIS A 306 10.88 16.97 -14.30
N ARG A 307 11.37 15.75 -14.54
CA ARG A 307 12.22 15.47 -15.71
C ARG A 307 11.48 15.69 -17.03
N HIS A 308 10.20 15.32 -17.09
CA HIS A 308 9.37 15.55 -18.27
C HIS A 308 9.12 17.05 -18.55
N GLN A 309 9.06 17.89 -17.52
CA GLN A 309 8.95 19.35 -17.68
C GLN A 309 10.24 19.94 -18.27
N ILE A 310 11.40 19.54 -17.74
CA ILE A 310 12.71 20.04 -18.18
C ILE A 310 12.98 19.67 -19.65
N SER A 311 12.61 18.45 -20.08
CA SER A 311 12.81 18.02 -21.47
C SER A 311 11.90 18.73 -22.50
N ASN A 312 10.80 19.36 -22.06
CA ASN A 312 9.84 20.01 -22.95
C ASN A 312 9.85 21.55 -22.85
N SER A 313 10.79 22.12 -22.08
CA SER A 313 11.07 23.56 -22.00
C SER A 313 12.20 23.92 -22.95
#